data_AF-A0A5K0XXW4-F1
#
_entry.id   AF-A0A5K0XXW4-F1
#
_cell.length_a   1.000
_cell.length_b   1.000
_cell.length_c   1.000
_cell.angle_alpha   90.00
_cell.angle_beta   90.00
_cell.angle_gamma   90.00
#
_symmetry.space_group_name_H-M   'P 1'
#
loop_
_entity.id
_entity.type
_entity.pdbx_description
1 polymer ?
#
loop_
_entity_poly.entity_id
_entity_poly.type
_entity_poly.pdbx_seq_one_letter_code
_entity_poly.pdbx_strand_id
1 'polypeptide(L)' 'DFSMQPPAQELSAKDLHDVSWTFRHIYR' A
#
# COMPACT_ATOMS: atom_id res chain seq x y z
N ASP A 1 -3.71 1.21 12.74
CA ASP A 1 -2.95 0.61 13.84
C ASP A 1 -1.49 1.05 13.70
N PHE A 2 -1.05 2.01 14.52
CA PHE A 2 0.32 2.54 14.49
C PHE A 2 1.28 1.75 15.42
N SER A 3 0.83 0.60 15.95
CA SER A 3 1.63 -0.23 16.86
C SER A 3 2.59 -1.20 16.14
N MET A 4 2.42 -1.41 14.84
CA MET A 4 3.32 -2.24 14.03
C MET A 4 4.65 -1.51 13.79
N GLN A 5 5.79 -2.19 13.95
CA GLN A 5 7.12 -1.61 13.72
C GLN A 5 7.88 -2.37 12.61
N PRO A 6 8.14 -1.75 11.44
CA PRO A 6 7.66 -0.43 11.01
C PRO A 6 6.16 -0.46 10.61
N PRO A 7 5.41 0.65 10.77
CA PRO A 7 4.05 0.73 10.27
C PRO A 7 4.04 0.55 8.76
N ALA A 8 3.22 -0.38 8.28
CA ALA A 8 3.04 -0.63 6.86
C ALA A 8 1.55 -0.69 6.50
N GLN A 9 1.22 -0.17 5.32
CA GLN A 9 -0.12 -0.20 4.75
C GLN A 9 -0.05 -0.76 3.33
N GLU A 10 -0.92 -1.71 3.02
CA GLU A 10 -1.14 -2.16 1.65
C GLU A 10 -2.13 -1.21 0.96
N LEU A 11 -1.72 -0.68 -0.19
CA LEU A 11 -2.53 0.19 -1.02
C LEU A 11 -2.82 -0.53 -2.34
N SER A 12 -4.06 -0.44 -2.82
CA SER A 12 -4.45 -0.92 -4.14
C SER A 12 -4.95 0.26 -4.99
N ALA A 13 -4.52 0.32 -6.24
CA ALA A 13 -4.98 1.31 -7.20
C ALA A 13 -5.19 0.65 -8.57
N LYS A 14 -6.16 1.14 -9.34
CA LYS A 14 -6.35 0.75 -10.74
C LYS A 14 -5.81 1.83 -11.65
N ASP A 15 -5.11 1.44 -12.71
CA ASP A 15 -4.67 2.37 -13.74
C ASP A 15 -5.73 2.58 -14.84
N LEU A 16 -5.38 3.36 -15.87
CA LEU A 16 -6.27 3.66 -17.00
C LEU A 16 -6.57 2.45 -17.89
N HIS A 17 -5.83 1.36 -17.76
CA HIS A 17 -6.00 0.12 -18.51
C HIS A 17 -6.71 -0.96 -17.68
N ASP A 18 -7.40 -0.56 -16.60
CA ASP A 18 -8.03 -1.44 -15.62
C ASP A 18 -7.08 -2.42 -14.90
N VAL A 19 -5.76 -2.18 -14.97
CA VAL A 19 -4.78 -3.01 -14.28
C VAL A 19 -4.73 -2.63 -12.81
N SER A 20 -4.86 -3.62 -11.93
CA SER A 20 -4.76 -3.43 -10.48
C SER A 20 -3.30 -3.52 -10.04
N TRP A 21 -2.82 -2.48 -9.38
CA TRP A 21 -1.48 -2.37 -8.80
C TRP A 21 -1.56 -2.42 -7.28
N THR A 22 -0.69 -3.20 -6.66
CA THR A 22 -0.57 -3.31 -5.21
C THR A 22 0.74 -2.71 -4.75
N PHE A 23 0.68 -1.82 -3.77
CA PHE A 23 1.83 -1.11 -3.21
C PHE A 23 1.94 -1.40 -1.72
N ARG A 24 3.18 -1.52 -1.25
CA ARG A 24 3.50 -1.59 0.18
C ARG A 24 4.06 -0.24 0.61
N HIS A 25 3.23 0.58 1.24
CA HIS A 25 3.67 1.84 1.83
C HIS A 25 4.20 1.56 3.24
N ILE A 26 5.49 1.84 3.47
CA ILE A 26 6.16 1.65 4.77
C ILE A 26 6.56 3.02 5.29
N TYR A 27 6.12 3.36 6.49
CA TYR A 27 6.58 4.54 7.21
C TYR A 27 7.78 4.14 8.10
N ARG A 28 8.97 4.63 7.76
CA ARG A 28 10.23 4.39 8.47
C ARG A 28 10.98 5.69 8.68
#